data_AF-A0A7W6CAA3-F1
#
_entry.id   AF-A0A7W6CAA3-F1
#
_cell.length_a   1.000
_cell.length_b   1.000
_cell.length_c   1.000
_cell.angle_alpha   90.00
_cell.angle_beta   90.00
_cell.angle_gamma   90.00
#
_symmetry.space_group_name_H-M   'P 1'
#
loop_
_entity.id
_entity.type
_entity.pdbx_description
1 polymer ?
#
loop_
_entity_poly.entity_id
_entity_poly.type
_entity_poly.pdbx_seq_one_letter_code
_entity_poly.pdbx_strand_id
1 'polypeptide(L)' 'MDGEVLRDDQWDRLKSFVPGGRQGKRGPRSDGRRFFDAVLWLARSGARWRDLPEDRFGPYQTVKR' A
#
# COMPACT_ATOMS: atom_id res chain seq x y z
N MET A 1 -14.19 -10.98 -3.41
CA MET A 1 -12.96 -10.63 -2.65
C MET A 1 -12.64 -9.16 -2.95
N ASP A 2 -13.51 -8.23 -2.53
CA ASP A 2 -13.66 -6.91 -3.19
C ASP A 2 -13.32 -5.71 -2.29
N GLY A 3 -12.53 -5.91 -1.22
CA GLY A 3 -12.20 -4.85 -0.25
C GLY A 3 -10.71 -4.61 -0.02
N GLU A 4 -9.82 -5.38 -0.67
CA GLU A 4 -8.38 -5.37 -0.42
C GLU A 4 -7.59 -4.63 -1.51
N VAL A 5 -8.25 -4.25 -2.60
CA VAL A 5 -7.65 -3.51 -3.72
C VAL A 5 -8.60 -2.37 -4.07
N LEU A 6 -8.08 -1.15 -4.00
CA LEU A 6 -8.83 0.03 -4.40
C LEU A 6 -9.06 -0.01 -5.91
N ARG A 7 -10.31 0.23 -6.31
CA ARG A 7 -10.62 0.58 -7.70
C ARG A 7 -9.95 1.91 -8.07
N ASP A 8 -9.69 2.10 -9.36
CA ASP A 8 -9.02 3.30 -9.88
C ASP A 8 -9.71 4.60 -9.44
N ASP A 9 -11.05 4.63 -9.46
CA ASP A 9 -11.85 5.80 -9.06
C ASP A 9 -11.74 6.12 -7.56
N GLN A 10 -11.58 5.10 -6.71
CA GLN A 10 -11.38 5.28 -5.28
C GLN A 10 -9.95 5.73 -4.99
N TRP A 11 -8.98 5.12 -5.68
CA TRP A 11 -7.59 5.53 -5.61
C TRP A 11 -7.40 6.98 -6.06
N ASP A 12 -8.05 7.42 -7.13
CA ASP A 12 -7.93 8.79 -7.62
C ASP A 12 -8.40 9.86 -6.63
N ARG A 13 -9.36 9.52 -5.77
CA ARG A 13 -9.81 10.39 -4.67
C ARG A 13 -8.86 10.39 -3.49
N LEU A 14 -8.21 9.26 -3.22
CA LEU A 14 -7.34 9.06 -2.07
C LEU A 14 -5.88 9.45 -2.32
N LYS A 15 -5.39 9.37 -3.56
CA LYS A 15 -3.98 9.57 -3.92
C LYS A 15 -3.41 10.92 -3.50
N SER A 16 -4.24 11.95 -3.35
CA SER A 16 -3.85 13.28 -2.86
C SER A 16 -3.63 13.31 -1.34
N PHE A 17 -4.30 12.42 -0.60
CA PHE A 17 -4.22 12.31 0.85
C PHE A 17 -3.23 11.24 1.29
N VAL A 18 -3.07 10.19 0.49
CA VAL A 18 -1.94 9.28 0.66
C VAL A 18 -0.68 10.11 0.44
N PRO A 19 0.31 10.06 1.35
CA PRO A 19 1.55 10.80 1.18
C PRO A 19 2.32 10.28 -0.04
N GLY A 20 1.89 10.68 -1.23
CA GLY A 20 2.52 10.38 -2.49
C GLY A 20 3.86 11.08 -2.54
N GLY A 21 4.92 10.29 -2.58
CA GLY A 21 6.10 10.63 -3.37
C GLY A 21 6.70 12.02 -3.19
N ARG A 22 6.75 12.61 -1.99
CA ARG A 22 7.71 13.71 -1.80
C ARG A 22 9.10 13.09 -1.86
N GLN A 23 9.81 13.37 -2.95
CA GLN A 23 11.20 13.02 -3.16
C GLN A 23 11.99 13.49 -1.93
N GLY A 24 12.32 12.54 -1.06
CA GLY A 24 13.01 12.77 0.20
C GLY A 24 14.35 12.04 0.20
N LYS A 25 15.21 12.37 1.16
CA LYS A 25 16.59 11.87 1.26
C LYS A 25 16.77 10.34 1.41
N ARG A 26 15.71 9.52 1.36
CA ARG A 26 15.72 8.08 1.69
C ARG A 26 15.42 7.13 0.51
N GLY A 27 15.49 7.61 -0.73
CA GLY A 27 15.35 6.79 -1.94
C GLY A 27 13.93 6.81 -2.54
N PRO A 28 13.71 6.10 -3.67
CA PRO A 28 12.40 6.02 -4.31
C PRO A 28 11.38 5.43 -3.33
N ARG A 29 10.26 6.15 -3.15
CA ARG A 29 9.15 5.69 -2.30
C ARG A 29 8.49 4.48 -2.95
N SER A 30 7.93 3.62 -2.11
CA SER A 30 7.07 2.52 -2.50
C SER A 30 5.88 3.05 -3.30
N ASP A 31 5.34 2.21 -4.18
CA ASP A 31 4.07 2.49 -4.85
C ASP A 31 2.99 2.79 -3.80
N GLY A 32 2.51 4.03 -3.78
CA GLY A 32 1.57 4.52 -2.76
C GLY A 32 0.23 3.80 -2.81
N ARG A 33 -0.18 3.33 -4.01
CA ARG A 33 -1.39 2.52 -4.16
C ARG A 33 -1.20 1.17 -3.50
N ARG A 34 -0.06 0.55 -3.80
CA ARG A 34 0.32 -0.76 -3.23
C ARG A 34 0.47 -0.72 -1.72
N PHE A 35 1.00 0.38 -1.18
CA PHE A 35 1.04 0.63 0.26
C PHE A 35 -0.38 0.66 0.85
N PHE A 36 -1.29 1.41 0.23
CA PHE A 36 -2.64 1.55 0.76
C PHE A 36 -3.45 0.26 0.66
N ASP A 37 -3.35 -0.47 -0.45
CA ASP A 37 -3.96 -1.78 -0.61
C ASP A 37 -3.43 -2.79 0.44
N ALA A 38 -2.12 -2.75 0.74
CA ALA A 38 -1.54 -3.56 1.82
C ALA A 38 -2.07 -3.16 3.20
N VAL A 39 -2.26 -1.86 3.48
CA VAL A 39 -2.88 -1.39 4.74
C VAL A 39 -4.32 -1.89 4.87
N LEU A 40 -5.11 -1.88 3.79
CA LEU A 40 -6.47 -2.42 3.79
C LEU A 40 -6.48 -3.92 4.10
N TRP A 41 -5.55 -4.67 3.51
CA TRP A 41 -5.39 -6.09 3.82
C TRP A 41 -5.03 -6.32 5.28
N LEU A 42 -4.04 -5.59 5.83
CA LEU A 42 -3.67 -5.68 7.26
C LEU A 42 -4.85 -5.34 8.18
N ALA A 43 -5.61 -4.28 7.88
CA ALA A 43 -6.76 -3.87 8.68
C ALA A 43 -7.87 -4.93 8.68
N ARG A 44 -8.04 -5.66 7.57
CA ARG A 44 -9.00 -6.75 7.42
C ARG A 44 -8.54 -8.04 8.11
N SER A 45 -7.27 -8.39 7.95
CA SER A 45 -6.71 -9.66 8.43
C SER A 45 -6.29 -9.63 9.89
N GLY A 46 -5.97 -8.44 10.42
CA GLY A 46 -5.32 -8.27 11.73
C GLY A 46 -3.89 -8.83 11.78
N ALA A 47 -3.35 -9.25 10.63
CA ALA A 47 -2.05 -9.88 10.53
C ALA A 47 -0.91 -8.85 10.60
N ARG A 48 0.32 -9.35 10.75
CA ARG A 48 1.50 -8.48 10.81
C ARG A 48 1.98 -8.21 9.39
N TRP A 49 2.77 -7.14 9.23
CA TRP A 49 3.44 -6.85 7.95
C TRP A 49 4.28 -8.01 7.40
N ARG A 50 4.83 -8.86 8.27
CA ARG A 50 5.62 -10.04 7.88
C ARG A 50 4.79 -11.13 7.20
N ASP A 51 3.48 -11.11 7.41
CA ASP A 51 2.54 -12.09 6.87
C ASP A 51 1.89 -11.56 5.58
N LEU A 52 2.31 -10.38 5.10
CA LEU A 52 1.78 -9.76 3.91
C LEU A 52 2.05 -10.66 2.68
N PRO A 53 1.03 -10.98 1.87
CA PRO A 53 1.20 -11.79 0.66
C PRO A 53 2.12 -11.08 -0.37
N GLU A 54 3.36 -11.57 -0.51
CA GLU A 54 4.36 -10.98 -1.41
C GLU A 54 3.99 -11.14 -2.88
N ASP A 55 3.24 -12.19 -3.23
CA ASP A 55 2.70 -12.42 -4.58
C ASP A 55 1.77 -11.29 -5.03
N ARG A 56 1.05 -10.67 -4.09
CA ARG A 56 0.11 -9.59 -4.37
C ARG A 56 0.74 -8.20 -4.17
N PHE A 57 1.37 -7.97 -3.03
CA PHE A 57 1.85 -6.65 -2.63
C PHE A 57 3.35 -6.44 -2.86
N GLY A 58 4.10 -7.50 -3.14
CA GLY A 58 5.55 -7.46 -3.15
C GLY A 58 6.13 -7.48 -1.73
N PRO A 59 7.47 -7.40 -1.59
CA PRO A 59 8.13 -7.53 -0.31
C PRO A 59 7.66 -6.47 0.68
N TYR A 60 7.21 -6.88 1.86
CA TYR A 60 6.70 -5.97 2.89
C TYR A 60 7.73 -4.91 3.29
N GLN A 61 9.03 -5.22 3.16
CA GLN A 61 10.15 -4.30 3.41
C GLN A 61 10.17 -3.11 2.45
N THR A 62 9.72 -3.35 1.22
CA THR A 62 9.60 -2.35 0.18
C THR A 62 8.24 -1.66 0.29
N VAL A 63 7.14 -2.39 0.51
CA VAL A 63 5.79 -1.80 0.56
C VAL A 63 5.61 -0.77 1.68
N LYS A 64 6.15 -1.04 2.87
CA LYS A 64 5.96 -0.17 4.05
C LYS A 64 6.82 1.12 4.06
N ARG A 65 7.60 1.37 3.01
CA ARG A 65 8.66 2.40 2.99
C ARG A 65 8.16 3.79 2.56
#